data_AF-A0A811S101-F1
#
_entry.id   AF-A0A811S101-F1
#
_cell.length_a   1.000
_cell.length_b   1.000
_cell.length_c   1.000
_cell.angle_alpha   90.00
_cell.angle_beta   90.00
_cell.angle_gamma   90.00
#
_symmetry.space_group_name_H-M   'P 1'
#
loop_
_entity.id
_entity.type
_entity.pdbx_description
1 polymer ?
#
loop_
_entity_poly.entity_id
_entity_poly.type
_entity_poly.pdbx_seq_one_letter_code
_entity_poly.pdbx_strand_id
1 'polypeptide(L)'
;MRPPRTPARRDAAASPQTPKGFNPGDTVEVVPDEAGLRGAHFAAVVVGPSAKPRGGYTVEYDSLLESEDSDRRLREALPARSLRPRPPPPATRARLGVGGPARGARRRRRAHRRRLEIPKTMPYAKGMQIEVSKLEDNSVVAWSPAVVAKTIWKNNLLVDYTVSKCYGTALSEEIVDVKHVRPCPPQASEISFCINDEVEAFQGDYWWVGVITNVHPEFKYTFKSAHLGTEVEVNQKSLRLRYDWVDDQWEQVSKNVAKLKFTQGVKVEVCSDDEGFRGAWFEATVVKPVNSKFLVEYATLKDDDNTKPLKETVEARHIRPCPPDIPVTDGFKLLDEVDAFCNDGWWVGVVSKVLGENRCMVYFRPWKEEMEFEHAQLRLHCDWMGGRWMRASPALEM
;
A
#
# COMPACT_ATOMS: atom_id res chain seq x y z
N MET A 1 72.45 43.84 4.67
CA MET A 1 72.40 42.46 5.21
C MET A 1 70.95 41.98 5.22
N ARG A 2 70.65 40.97 4.41
CA ARG A 2 69.40 40.19 4.41
C ARG A 2 69.81 38.71 4.36
N PRO A 3 69.23 37.81 5.16
CA PRO A 3 69.69 36.43 5.27
C PRO A 3 69.30 35.62 4.03
N PRO A 4 70.02 34.52 3.73
CA PRO A 4 69.79 33.71 2.54
C PRO A 4 68.47 32.93 2.67
N ARG A 5 67.73 32.86 1.55
CA ARG A 5 66.51 32.06 1.43
C ARG A 5 66.87 30.57 1.44
N THR A 6 66.39 29.86 2.45
CA THR A 6 66.38 28.39 2.52
C THR A 6 65.54 27.82 1.37
N PRO A 7 66.03 26.85 0.58
CA PRO A 7 65.20 26.18 -0.40
C PRO A 7 64.19 25.25 0.31
N ALA A 8 62.92 25.37 -0.05
CA ALA A 8 61.85 24.50 0.41
C ALA A 8 62.17 23.04 0.04
N ARG A 9 62.06 22.14 1.03
CA ARG A 9 62.01 20.70 0.81
C ARG A 9 60.91 20.40 -0.23
N ARG A 10 61.31 19.93 -1.40
CA ARG A 10 60.42 19.15 -2.27
C ARG A 10 60.29 17.78 -1.60
N ASP A 11 59.14 17.51 -1.01
CA ASP A 11 58.75 16.13 -0.73
C ASP A 11 58.73 15.39 -2.07
N ALA A 12 59.56 14.36 -2.15
CA ALA A 12 59.68 13.52 -3.33
C ALA A 12 58.32 12.85 -3.57
N ALA A 13 57.62 13.30 -4.61
CA ALA A 13 56.52 12.56 -5.19
C ALA A 13 57.06 11.18 -5.58
N ALA A 14 56.61 10.15 -4.87
CA ALA A 14 56.91 8.76 -5.20
C ALA A 14 56.60 8.55 -6.68
N SER A 15 57.59 8.10 -7.45
CA SER A 15 57.39 7.67 -8.83
C SER A 15 56.22 6.68 -8.89
N PRO A 16 55.36 6.73 -9.93
CA PRO A 16 54.26 5.80 -10.06
C PRO A 16 54.84 4.38 -10.15
N GLN A 17 54.68 3.62 -9.07
CA GLN A 17 55.01 2.20 -9.09
C GLN A 17 54.12 1.54 -10.12
N THR A 18 54.73 0.83 -11.07
CA THR A 18 54.02 -0.10 -11.94
C THR A 18 53.11 -0.98 -11.08
N PRO A 19 51.82 -1.18 -11.46
CA PRO A 19 50.90 -1.93 -10.61
C PRO A 19 51.43 -3.34 -10.47
N LYS A 20 51.90 -3.70 -9.27
CA LYS A 20 52.21 -5.09 -8.94
C LYS A 20 50.94 -5.89 -9.17
N GLY A 21 51.02 -6.86 -10.08
CA GLY A 21 49.95 -7.84 -10.26
C GLY A 21 49.69 -8.59 -8.95
N PHE A 22 48.48 -9.11 -8.79
CA PHE A 22 48.14 -9.92 -7.62
C PHE A 22 48.70 -11.34 -7.76
N ASN A 23 49.18 -11.91 -6.67
CA ASN A 23 49.64 -13.30 -6.62
C ASN A 23 48.50 -14.22 -6.13
N PRO A 24 48.50 -15.51 -6.49
CA PRO A 24 47.64 -16.49 -5.86
C PRO A 24 47.75 -16.46 -4.33
N GLY A 25 46.63 -16.35 -3.64
CA GLY A 25 46.54 -16.22 -2.18
C GLY A 25 46.35 -14.79 -1.67
N ASP A 26 46.51 -13.76 -2.51
CA ASP A 26 46.30 -12.37 -2.08
C ASP A 26 44.81 -12.12 -1.75
N THR A 27 44.54 -11.55 -0.57
CA THR A 27 43.20 -11.10 -0.19
C THR A 27 42.89 -9.76 -0.86
N VAL A 28 41.84 -9.76 -1.67
CA VAL A 28 41.43 -8.61 -2.48
C VAL A 28 39.97 -8.27 -2.22
N GLU A 29 39.58 -7.10 -2.69
CA GLU A 29 38.20 -6.71 -2.91
C GLU A 29 37.92 -6.68 -4.41
N VAL A 30 36.82 -7.32 -4.81
CA VAL A 30 36.26 -7.19 -6.15
C VAL A 30 35.35 -5.98 -6.18
N VAL A 31 35.63 -5.06 -7.11
CA VAL A 31 34.83 -3.87 -7.39
C VAL A 31 34.31 -3.98 -8.82
N PRO A 32 33.05 -4.39 -9.04
CA PRO A 32 32.50 -4.53 -10.38
C PRO A 32 32.40 -3.18 -11.10
N ASP A 33 32.76 -3.18 -12.39
CA ASP A 33 32.59 -2.03 -13.28
C ASP A 33 31.22 -2.00 -13.97
N GLU A 34 30.38 -2.99 -13.71
CA GLU A 34 29.04 -3.10 -14.28
C GLU A 34 28.15 -1.98 -13.76
N ALA A 35 27.37 -1.35 -14.64
CA ALA A 35 26.61 -0.14 -14.32
C ALA A 35 25.69 -0.29 -13.09
N GLY A 36 25.14 -1.48 -12.85
CA GLY A 36 24.29 -1.80 -11.69
C GLY A 36 25.02 -2.29 -10.43
N LEU A 37 26.35 -2.45 -10.47
CA LEU A 37 27.15 -2.93 -9.32
C LEU A 37 28.30 -1.98 -8.96
N ARG A 38 28.36 -0.79 -9.58
CA ARG A 38 29.37 0.23 -9.25
C ARG A 38 29.22 0.66 -7.78
N GLY A 39 30.26 0.46 -6.98
CA GLY A 39 30.28 0.78 -5.56
C GLY A 39 30.05 -0.41 -4.63
N ALA A 40 29.79 -1.61 -5.17
CA ALA A 40 29.84 -2.85 -4.40
C ALA A 40 31.29 -3.31 -4.20
N HIS A 41 31.58 -3.87 -3.02
CA HIS A 41 32.90 -4.40 -2.65
C HIS A 41 32.72 -5.82 -2.14
N PHE A 42 33.32 -6.81 -2.81
CA PHE A 42 33.22 -8.20 -2.41
C PHE A 42 34.58 -8.74 -1.99
N ALA A 43 34.64 -9.27 -0.77
CA ALA A 43 35.82 -9.91 -0.23
C ALA A 43 36.12 -11.22 -1.00
N ALA A 44 37.32 -11.32 -1.56
CA ALA A 44 37.77 -12.52 -2.27
C ALA A 44 39.27 -12.79 -2.07
N VAL A 45 39.71 -13.96 -2.51
CA VAL A 45 41.11 -14.38 -2.58
C VAL A 45 41.47 -14.69 -4.03
N VAL A 46 42.62 -14.21 -4.49
CA VAL A 46 43.10 -14.52 -5.84
C VAL A 46 43.50 -15.99 -5.93
N VAL A 47 42.89 -16.72 -6.87
CA VAL A 47 43.22 -18.13 -7.16
C VAL A 47 44.39 -18.21 -8.14
N GLY A 48 44.44 -17.29 -9.10
CA GLY A 48 45.52 -17.20 -10.09
C GLY A 48 45.15 -16.41 -11.34
N PRO A 49 46.04 -16.32 -12.35
CA PRO A 49 45.78 -15.60 -13.58
C PRO A 49 44.69 -16.29 -14.42
N SER A 50 43.85 -15.50 -15.07
CA SER A 50 42.86 -15.98 -16.03
C SER A 50 43.23 -15.56 -17.47
N ALA A 51 43.03 -16.48 -18.41
CA ALA A 51 43.20 -16.20 -19.84
C ALA A 51 42.04 -15.38 -20.43
N LYS A 52 40.90 -15.32 -19.74
CA LYS A 52 39.68 -14.59 -20.17
C LYS A 52 39.03 -13.92 -18.94
N PRO A 53 38.94 -12.59 -18.88
CA PRO A 53 39.49 -11.61 -19.84
C PRO A 53 41.03 -11.63 -19.90
N ARG A 54 41.63 -11.18 -21.02
CA ARG A 54 43.09 -11.13 -21.16
C ARG A 54 43.71 -10.26 -20.05
N GLY A 55 44.69 -10.80 -19.33
CA GLY A 55 45.30 -10.12 -18.18
C GLY A 55 44.39 -10.05 -16.95
N GLY A 56 43.37 -10.90 -16.87
CA GLY A 56 42.50 -11.04 -15.71
C GLY A 56 43.02 -12.03 -14.67
N TYR A 57 42.26 -12.18 -13.59
CA TYR A 57 42.52 -13.11 -12.50
C TYR A 57 41.25 -13.89 -12.19
N THR A 58 41.42 -15.16 -11.82
CA THR A 58 40.36 -15.92 -11.16
C THR A 58 40.43 -15.63 -9.67
N VAL A 59 39.31 -15.26 -9.09
CA VAL A 59 39.14 -15.04 -7.66
C VAL A 59 38.15 -16.04 -7.09
N GLU A 60 38.30 -16.38 -5.82
CA GLU A 60 37.36 -17.16 -5.02
C GLU A 60 36.80 -16.25 -3.93
N TYR A 61 35.49 -16.10 -3.87
CA TYR A 61 34.86 -15.20 -2.90
C TYR A 61 34.85 -15.80 -1.49
N ASP A 62 35.04 -14.96 -0.47
CA ASP A 62 35.14 -15.41 0.92
C ASP A 62 33.82 -16.02 1.44
N SER A 63 32.68 -15.51 0.96
CA SER A 63 31.34 -15.82 1.46
C SER A 63 30.31 -16.20 0.39
N LEU A 64 30.68 -16.27 -0.89
CA LEU A 64 29.77 -16.68 -1.98
C LEU A 64 30.06 -18.13 -2.37
N LEU A 65 29.01 -18.91 -2.65
CA LEU A 65 29.10 -20.34 -3.04
C LEU A 65 28.68 -20.53 -4.51
N GLU A 66 29.19 -21.58 -5.16
CA GLU A 66 28.88 -21.90 -6.57
C GLU A 66 27.41 -22.30 -6.77
N SER A 67 26.80 -22.96 -5.78
CA SER A 67 25.39 -23.36 -5.77
C SER A 67 24.94 -23.75 -4.35
N GLU A 68 23.64 -23.89 -4.13
CA GLU A 68 23.08 -24.18 -2.79
C GLU A 68 23.40 -25.57 -2.24
N ASP A 69 23.69 -26.54 -3.12
CA ASP A 69 24.06 -27.90 -2.73
C ASP A 69 25.59 -28.09 -2.68
N SER A 70 26.34 -26.99 -2.80
CA SER A 70 27.80 -27.02 -2.91
C SER A 70 28.46 -26.21 -1.79
N ASP A 71 29.30 -26.88 -1.00
CA ASP A 71 30.19 -26.21 -0.05
C ASP A 71 31.36 -25.48 -0.75
N ARG A 72 31.40 -25.48 -2.10
CA ARG A 72 32.46 -24.83 -2.87
C ARG A 72 32.18 -23.34 -3.01
N ARG A 73 33.18 -22.54 -2.67
CA ARG A 73 33.15 -21.10 -2.86
C ARG A 73 33.17 -20.73 -4.33
N LEU A 74 32.38 -19.72 -4.68
CA LEU A 74 32.22 -19.22 -6.04
C LEU A 74 33.55 -18.72 -6.57
N ARG A 75 33.92 -19.21 -7.76
CA ARG A 75 35.09 -18.76 -8.51
C ARG A 75 34.68 -17.99 -9.75
N GLU A 76 35.28 -16.84 -9.96
CA GLU A 76 34.97 -15.97 -11.10
C GLU A 76 36.25 -15.42 -11.73
N ALA A 77 36.28 -15.30 -13.06
CA ALA A 77 37.38 -14.71 -13.79
C ALA A 77 37.09 -13.25 -14.15
N LEU A 78 37.87 -12.33 -13.59
CA LEU A 78 37.63 -10.90 -13.65
C LEU A 78 38.84 -10.15 -14.23
N PRO A 79 38.63 -8.98 -14.87
CA PRO A 79 39.75 -8.16 -15.33
C PRO A 79 40.48 -7.55 -14.15
N ALA A 80 41.80 -7.32 -14.28
CA ALA A 80 42.64 -6.78 -13.21
C ALA A 80 42.12 -5.47 -12.59
N ARG A 81 41.44 -4.63 -13.39
CA ARG A 81 40.85 -3.35 -12.96
C ARG A 81 39.75 -3.50 -11.91
N SER A 82 39.12 -4.68 -11.85
CA SER A 82 38.05 -4.98 -10.90
C SER A 82 38.59 -5.50 -9.56
N LEU A 83 39.92 -5.58 -9.37
CA LEU A 83 40.53 -6.03 -8.12
C LEU A 83 41.29 -4.91 -7.44
N ARG A 84 41.15 -4.81 -6.12
CA ARG A 84 41.91 -3.89 -5.25
C ARG A 84 42.43 -4.62 -4.01
N PRO A 85 43.59 -4.23 -3.44
CA PRO A 85 44.03 -4.76 -2.16
C PRO A 85 43.00 -4.46 -1.05
N ARG A 86 42.75 -5.43 -0.16
CA ARG A 86 41.85 -5.24 0.98
C ARG A 86 42.49 -4.30 2.02
N PRO A 87 41.77 -3.29 2.56
CA PRO A 87 42.27 -2.50 3.67
C PRO A 87 42.51 -3.37 4.92
N PRO A 88 43.52 -3.09 5.75
CA PRO A 88 43.69 -3.79 7.01
C PRO A 88 42.48 -3.52 7.92
N PRO A 89 41.95 -4.54 8.63
CA PRO A 89 40.82 -4.34 9.53
C PRO A 89 41.17 -3.36 10.66
N PRO A 90 40.23 -2.49 11.08
CA PRO A 90 40.44 -1.63 12.24
C PRO A 90 40.66 -2.48 13.49
N ALA A 91 41.62 -2.08 14.33
CA ALA A 91 42.04 -2.83 15.52
C ALA A 91 40.90 -2.90 16.57
N THR A 92 40.14 -3.99 16.57
CA THR A 92 39.08 -4.22 17.56
C THR A 92 39.65 -4.80 18.85
N ARG A 93 39.50 -4.04 19.94
CA ARG A 93 39.94 -4.35 21.30
C ARG A 93 39.11 -5.52 21.87
N ALA A 94 39.76 -6.65 22.15
CA ALA A 94 39.14 -7.87 22.64
C ALA A 94 38.45 -7.69 24.02
N ARG A 95 37.22 -8.19 24.16
CA ARG A 95 36.58 -8.47 25.45
C ARG A 95 36.41 -9.98 25.61
N LEU A 96 36.99 -10.48 26.69
CA LEU A 96 36.92 -11.85 27.22
C LEU A 96 35.51 -12.15 27.74
N GLY A 97 35.03 -13.38 27.55
CA GLY A 97 33.70 -13.82 28.03
C GLY A 97 33.48 -15.32 27.98
N VAL A 98 34.18 -16.03 28.88
CA VAL A 98 33.89 -17.29 29.60
C VAL A 98 32.71 -18.17 29.13
N GLY A 99 33.01 -19.45 28.86
CA GLY A 99 32.03 -20.50 28.59
C GLY A 99 31.50 -21.24 29.83
N GLY A 100 30.41 -21.97 29.64
CA GLY A 100 29.82 -22.92 30.59
C GLY A 100 28.72 -23.79 29.92
N PRO A 101 28.45 -25.02 30.39
CA PRO A 101 28.24 -26.15 29.49
C PRO A 101 26.79 -26.68 29.37
N ALA A 102 26.66 -27.58 28.39
CA ALA A 102 25.48 -28.27 27.90
C ALA A 102 24.70 -29.14 28.92
N ARG A 103 23.39 -29.30 28.67
CA ARG A 103 22.62 -30.56 28.81
C ARG A 103 21.21 -30.38 28.23
N GLY A 104 20.89 -31.14 27.17
CA GLY A 104 19.56 -31.14 26.55
C GLY A 104 19.26 -32.49 25.90
N ALA A 105 18.28 -33.20 26.48
CA ALA A 105 17.92 -34.57 26.17
C ALA A 105 17.38 -34.74 24.74
N ARG A 106 17.90 -35.74 24.02
CA ARG A 106 17.34 -36.23 22.76
C ARG A 106 16.08 -37.06 23.03
N ARG A 107 14.91 -36.54 22.65
CA ARG A 107 13.71 -37.35 22.37
C ARG A 107 13.39 -37.26 20.89
N ARG A 108 13.65 -38.35 20.16
CA ARG A 108 13.25 -38.54 18.76
C ARG A 108 11.74 -38.73 18.72
N ARG A 109 11.00 -37.78 18.15
CA ARG A 109 9.65 -38.00 17.64
C ARG A 109 9.73 -38.05 16.12
N ARG A 110 9.41 -39.22 15.55
CA ARG A 110 9.12 -39.42 14.13
C ARG A 110 7.93 -38.54 13.77
N ALA A 111 8.18 -37.44 13.07
CA ALA A 111 7.13 -36.70 12.39
C ALA A 111 6.83 -37.39 11.05
N HIS A 112 5.56 -37.67 10.84
CA HIS A 112 5.00 -38.16 9.59
C HIS A 112 5.34 -37.14 8.48
N ARG A 113 6.19 -37.54 7.53
CA ARG A 113 6.59 -36.73 6.38
C ARG A 113 5.39 -36.60 5.45
N ARG A 114 4.50 -35.64 5.71
CA ARG A 114 3.67 -35.07 4.65
C ARG A 114 4.64 -34.48 3.63
N ARG A 115 4.66 -35.10 2.45
CA ARG A 115 5.38 -34.62 1.27
C ARG A 115 4.69 -33.31 0.87
N LEU A 116 5.14 -32.21 1.46
CA LEU A 116 4.76 -30.87 1.00
C LEU A 116 5.31 -30.75 -0.43
N GLU A 117 4.39 -30.39 -1.31
CA GLU A 117 4.64 -30.17 -2.72
C GLU A 117 5.72 -29.11 -2.91
N ILE A 118 6.49 -29.25 -3.99
CA ILE A 118 7.57 -28.36 -4.40
C ILE A 118 6.99 -26.95 -4.60
N PRO A 119 7.48 -25.88 -3.93
CA PRO A 119 7.14 -24.53 -4.35
C PRO A 119 7.72 -24.25 -5.73
N LYS A 120 6.82 -23.74 -6.57
CA LYS A 120 6.97 -23.40 -7.98
C LYS A 120 8.23 -22.57 -8.24
N THR A 121 8.74 -22.70 -9.47
CA THR A 121 9.51 -21.67 -10.18
C THR A 121 9.15 -20.25 -9.73
N MET A 122 10.13 -19.34 -9.60
CA MET A 122 9.91 -17.92 -9.27
C MET A 122 8.63 -17.39 -9.96
N PRO A 123 7.63 -16.88 -9.20
CA PRO A 123 6.34 -16.50 -9.76
C PRO A 123 6.40 -15.22 -10.62
N TYR A 124 7.54 -14.54 -10.61
CA TYR A 124 7.79 -13.29 -11.31
C TYR A 124 8.61 -13.52 -12.59
N ALA A 125 8.00 -13.22 -13.74
CA ALA A 125 8.64 -13.31 -15.05
C ALA A 125 9.13 -11.93 -15.52
N LYS A 126 10.16 -11.90 -16.36
CA LYS A 126 10.62 -10.67 -17.02
C LYS A 126 9.45 -9.98 -17.73
N GLY A 127 9.32 -8.67 -17.52
CA GLY A 127 8.26 -7.81 -18.07
C GLY A 127 6.99 -7.75 -17.22
N MET A 128 6.87 -8.57 -16.16
CA MET A 128 5.73 -8.51 -15.25
C MET A 128 5.71 -7.17 -14.49
N GLN A 129 4.53 -6.54 -14.42
CA GLN A 129 4.29 -5.38 -13.58
C GLN A 129 4.14 -5.84 -12.12
N ILE A 130 4.86 -5.16 -11.23
CA ILE A 130 4.95 -5.47 -9.81
C ILE A 130 4.94 -4.18 -9.01
N GLU A 131 4.86 -4.32 -7.70
CA GLU A 131 5.07 -3.22 -6.76
C GLU A 131 6.11 -3.61 -5.72
N VAL A 132 7.02 -2.68 -5.43
CA VAL A 132 8.12 -2.87 -4.46
C VAL A 132 7.81 -2.12 -3.17
N SER A 133 7.95 -2.78 -2.03
CA SER A 133 7.69 -2.19 -0.73
C SER A 133 8.77 -1.19 -0.35
N LYS A 134 8.35 0.02 0.02
CA LYS A 134 9.18 0.97 0.77
C LYS A 134 9.05 0.67 2.26
N LEU A 135 10.18 0.49 2.94
CA LEU A 135 10.25 0.19 4.36
C LEU A 135 10.73 1.41 5.16
N GLU A 136 10.09 1.66 6.29
CA GLU A 136 10.59 2.55 7.35
C GLU A 136 10.43 1.81 8.69
N ASP A 137 11.46 1.80 9.54
CA ASP A 137 11.53 1.02 10.79
C ASP A 137 11.06 -0.45 10.64
N ASN A 138 11.51 -1.09 9.55
CA ASN A 138 11.18 -2.49 9.21
C ASN A 138 9.69 -2.75 8.96
N SER A 139 8.90 -1.70 8.74
CA SER A 139 7.47 -1.74 8.42
C SER A 139 7.23 -1.22 7.01
N VAL A 140 6.32 -1.86 6.27
CA VAL A 140 5.95 -1.41 4.92
C VAL A 140 5.08 -0.17 5.03
N VAL A 141 5.54 0.95 4.46
CA VAL A 141 4.83 2.24 4.52
C VAL A 141 4.22 2.65 3.18
N ALA A 142 4.79 2.18 2.06
CA ALA A 142 4.31 2.48 0.72
C ALA A 142 4.75 1.42 -0.29
N TRP A 143 4.19 1.48 -1.50
CA TRP A 143 4.50 0.58 -2.61
C TRP A 143 4.80 1.37 -3.89
N SER A 144 5.94 1.09 -4.53
CA SER A 144 6.35 1.75 -5.77
C SER A 144 6.08 0.84 -6.97
N PRO A 145 5.40 1.33 -8.03
CA PRO A 145 5.25 0.58 -9.28
C PRO A 145 6.60 0.30 -9.94
N ALA A 146 6.79 -0.94 -10.40
CA ALA A 146 8.01 -1.36 -11.10
C ALA A 146 7.73 -2.49 -12.10
N VAL A 147 8.73 -2.79 -12.92
CA VAL A 147 8.71 -3.89 -13.89
C VAL A 147 9.87 -4.83 -13.61
N VAL A 148 9.63 -6.14 -13.69
CA VAL A 148 10.70 -7.14 -13.56
C VAL A 148 11.62 -7.07 -14.79
N ALA A 149 12.83 -6.54 -14.63
CA ALA A 149 13.83 -6.50 -15.70
C ALA A 149 14.49 -7.88 -15.88
N LYS A 150 14.81 -8.54 -14.77
CA LYS A 150 15.47 -9.85 -14.74
C LYS A 150 15.30 -10.55 -13.39
N THR A 151 15.18 -11.87 -13.40
CA THR A 151 15.31 -12.69 -12.19
C THR A 151 16.80 -12.90 -11.87
N ILE A 152 17.21 -12.58 -10.63
CA ILE A 152 18.61 -12.70 -10.19
C ILE A 152 18.65 -13.63 -8.96
N TRP A 153 19.51 -14.66 -9.01
CA TRP A 153 19.62 -15.66 -7.94
C TRP A 153 18.28 -16.36 -7.67
N LYS A 154 18.04 -16.88 -6.45
CA LYS A 154 16.81 -17.64 -6.11
C LYS A 154 15.66 -16.78 -5.57
N ASN A 155 15.98 -15.65 -4.93
CA ASN A 155 14.99 -14.82 -4.23
C ASN A 155 15.05 -13.33 -4.62
N ASN A 156 15.84 -12.92 -5.61
CA ASN A 156 15.98 -11.50 -5.94
C ASN A 156 15.53 -11.20 -7.38
N LEU A 157 15.06 -9.98 -7.58
CA LEU A 157 14.65 -9.45 -8.87
C LEU A 157 15.42 -8.17 -9.14
N LEU A 158 15.92 -8.01 -10.36
CA LEU A 158 16.26 -6.70 -10.90
C LEU A 158 14.96 -6.06 -11.37
N VAL A 159 14.65 -4.89 -10.83
CA VAL A 159 13.41 -4.18 -11.12
C VAL A 159 13.72 -2.81 -11.71
N ASP A 160 12.90 -2.40 -12.67
CA ASP A 160 12.93 -1.07 -13.28
C ASP A 160 11.72 -0.29 -12.74
N TYR A 161 11.96 0.80 -12.02
CA TYR A 161 10.87 1.62 -11.50
C TYR A 161 10.14 2.38 -12.61
N THR A 162 8.82 2.28 -12.60
CA THR A 162 7.92 2.95 -13.55
C THR A 162 7.66 4.38 -13.11
N VAL A 163 8.69 5.23 -13.09
CA VAL A 163 8.58 6.63 -12.64
C VAL A 163 8.24 7.55 -13.81
N SER A 164 7.20 8.36 -13.69
CA SER A 164 6.95 9.48 -14.61
C SER A 164 7.89 10.64 -14.28
N LYS A 165 9.15 10.60 -14.73
CA LYS A 165 10.08 11.72 -14.52
C LYS A 165 9.91 12.77 -15.61
N CYS A 166 9.46 13.97 -15.20
CA CYS A 166 9.35 15.17 -16.05
C CYS A 166 10.69 15.72 -16.56
N TYR A 167 11.83 15.13 -16.20
CA TYR A 167 13.15 15.59 -16.65
C TYR A 167 14.10 14.40 -16.87
N GLY A 168 14.19 13.94 -18.12
CA GLY A 168 15.39 13.29 -18.71
C GLY A 168 16.05 12.12 -17.96
N THR A 169 15.68 10.90 -18.36
CA THR A 169 16.53 9.69 -18.48
C THR A 169 17.38 9.23 -17.29
N ALA A 170 16.82 8.35 -16.47
CA ALA A 170 17.39 7.05 -16.09
C ALA A 170 16.33 6.22 -15.35
N LEU A 171 16.00 5.04 -15.88
CA LEU A 171 15.36 3.99 -15.08
C LEU A 171 16.30 3.71 -13.91
N SER A 172 15.79 3.82 -12.69
CA SER A 172 16.57 3.42 -11.52
C SER A 172 16.39 1.91 -11.39
N GLU A 173 17.43 1.16 -11.73
CA GLU A 173 17.44 -0.30 -11.55
C GLU A 173 17.78 -0.60 -10.09
N GLU A 174 17.04 -1.51 -9.46
CA GLU A 174 17.32 -1.96 -8.09
C GLU A 174 17.24 -3.49 -7.99
N ILE A 175 18.12 -4.09 -7.19
CA ILE A 175 18.02 -5.50 -6.83
C ILE A 175 17.18 -5.62 -5.56
N VAL A 176 16.01 -6.24 -5.67
CA VAL A 176 15.02 -6.33 -4.59
C VAL A 176 14.77 -7.79 -4.24
N ASP A 177 14.72 -8.10 -2.94
CA ASP A 177 14.30 -9.42 -2.44
C ASP A 177 12.80 -9.62 -2.69
N VAL A 178 12.42 -10.79 -3.19
CA VAL A 178 11.05 -11.17 -3.55
C VAL A 178 10.05 -11.00 -2.40
N LYS A 179 10.50 -11.05 -1.14
CA LYS A 179 9.63 -10.78 0.03
C LYS A 179 9.16 -9.32 0.12
N HIS A 180 9.83 -8.42 -0.59
CA HIS A 180 9.49 -6.99 -0.71
C HIS A 180 8.75 -6.67 -2.00
N VAL A 181 8.31 -7.70 -2.74
CA VAL A 181 7.65 -7.57 -4.03
C VAL A 181 6.28 -8.23 -3.98
N ARG A 182 5.28 -7.54 -4.53
CA ARG A 182 3.95 -8.09 -4.79
C ARG A 182 3.53 -7.83 -6.24
N PRO A 183 2.59 -8.61 -6.81
CA PRO A 183 1.95 -8.23 -8.08
C PRO A 183 1.18 -6.91 -7.95
N CYS A 184 0.61 -6.39 -9.04
CA CYS A 184 -0.32 -5.27 -8.93
C CYS A 184 -1.63 -5.71 -8.25
N PRO A 185 -2.12 -4.98 -7.22
CA PRO A 185 -3.39 -5.29 -6.56
C PRO A 185 -4.59 -5.27 -7.53
N PRO A 186 -5.65 -6.04 -7.25
CA PRO A 186 -6.88 -5.98 -8.01
C PRO A 186 -7.46 -4.56 -8.00
N GLN A 187 -7.74 -4.02 -9.19
CA GLN A 187 -8.47 -2.77 -9.31
C GLN A 187 -9.97 -3.05 -9.17
N ALA A 188 -10.61 -2.40 -8.21
CA ALA A 188 -12.06 -2.35 -8.17
C ALA A 188 -12.51 -1.08 -8.88
N SER A 189 -13.18 -1.22 -10.01
CA SER A 189 -13.77 -0.10 -10.72
C SER A 189 -14.89 0.50 -9.87
N GLU A 190 -14.84 1.81 -9.66
CA GLU A 190 -15.91 2.64 -9.06
C GLU A 190 -16.35 2.25 -7.63
N ILE A 191 -15.43 2.30 -6.66
CA ILE A 191 -15.78 2.26 -5.23
C ILE A 191 -15.66 3.67 -4.64
N SER A 192 -16.70 4.17 -3.97
CA SER A 192 -16.55 5.31 -3.04
C SER A 192 -16.05 4.83 -1.69
N PHE A 193 -15.13 5.59 -1.11
CA PHE A 193 -14.53 5.26 0.18
C PHE A 193 -15.33 5.88 1.33
N CYS A 194 -15.40 5.17 2.46
CA CYS A 194 -15.99 5.64 3.70
C CYS A 194 -14.92 6.17 4.66
N ILE A 195 -15.33 7.04 5.58
CA ILE A 195 -14.46 7.44 6.70
C ILE A 195 -14.00 6.18 7.45
N ASN A 196 -12.73 6.16 7.79
CA ASN A 196 -11.93 5.07 8.36
C ASN A 196 -11.57 3.93 7.41
N ASP A 197 -11.95 3.96 6.13
CA ASP A 197 -11.49 2.91 5.20
C ASP A 197 -9.96 2.87 5.15
N GLU A 198 -9.40 1.66 5.32
CA GLU A 198 -7.99 1.39 5.06
C GLU A 198 -7.74 1.36 3.55
N VAL A 199 -6.96 2.31 3.08
CA VAL A 199 -6.73 2.56 1.67
C VAL A 199 -5.25 2.73 1.38
N GLU A 200 -4.92 2.62 0.11
CA GLU A 200 -3.64 3.07 -0.43
C GLU A 200 -3.89 4.29 -1.33
N ALA A 201 -3.16 5.39 -1.08
CA ALA A 201 -3.25 6.62 -1.86
C ALA A 201 -2.00 6.84 -2.71
N PHE A 202 -2.15 7.06 -4.01
CA PHE A 202 -1.05 7.31 -4.93
C PHE A 202 -0.56 8.76 -4.84
N GLN A 203 0.65 8.96 -4.32
CA GLN A 203 1.28 10.27 -4.15
C GLN A 203 2.79 10.18 -4.34
N GLY A 204 3.36 11.11 -5.11
CA GLY A 204 4.82 11.19 -5.31
C GLY A 204 5.44 9.91 -5.83
N ASP A 205 4.74 9.22 -6.75
CA ASP A 205 5.10 7.93 -7.36
C ASP A 205 4.94 6.66 -6.49
N TYR A 206 4.38 6.79 -5.28
CA TYR A 206 4.13 5.65 -4.40
C TYR A 206 2.67 5.53 -3.99
N TRP A 207 2.22 4.30 -3.78
CA TRP A 207 0.97 3.98 -3.09
C TRP A 207 1.21 3.94 -1.58
N TRP A 208 0.79 4.99 -0.87
CA TRP A 208 0.97 5.14 0.58
C TRP A 208 -0.18 4.50 1.35
N VAL A 209 0.15 3.73 2.39
CA VAL A 209 -0.87 3.14 3.28
C VAL A 209 -1.42 4.22 4.22
N GLY A 210 -2.75 4.21 4.42
CA GLY A 210 -3.40 5.12 5.35
C GLY A 210 -4.90 4.87 5.48
N VAL A 211 -5.59 5.87 6.02
CA VAL A 211 -7.03 5.82 6.27
C VAL A 211 -7.72 7.06 5.71
N ILE A 212 -8.96 6.90 5.26
CA ILE A 212 -9.81 8.05 4.94
C ILE A 212 -10.30 8.68 6.24
N THR A 213 -10.13 9.99 6.41
CA THR A 213 -10.61 10.72 7.60
C THR A 213 -11.77 11.66 7.28
N ASN A 214 -11.96 12.00 6.00
CA ASN A 214 -13.10 12.81 5.57
C ASN A 214 -13.50 12.47 4.12
N VAL A 215 -14.77 12.67 3.80
CA VAL A 215 -15.34 12.53 2.44
C VAL A 215 -15.82 13.90 2.01
N HIS A 216 -15.34 14.35 0.84
CA HIS A 216 -15.68 15.66 0.27
C HIS A 216 -16.56 15.48 -0.98
N PRO A 217 -17.25 16.53 -1.42
CA PRO A 217 -17.95 16.52 -2.71
C PRO A 217 -16.99 16.24 -3.89
N GLU A 218 -17.57 15.89 -5.03
CA GLU A 218 -16.85 15.64 -6.30
C GLU A 218 -15.75 14.55 -6.23
N PHE A 219 -15.99 13.51 -5.42
CA PHE A 219 -15.10 12.34 -5.32
C PHE A 219 -13.70 12.68 -4.79
N LYS A 220 -13.66 13.60 -3.83
CA LYS A 220 -12.45 13.98 -3.09
C LYS A 220 -12.53 13.43 -1.67
N TYR A 221 -11.37 13.14 -1.09
CA TYR A 221 -11.26 12.53 0.22
C TYR A 221 -10.09 13.12 0.99
N THR A 222 -10.23 13.31 2.30
CA THR A 222 -9.05 13.51 3.16
C THR A 222 -8.47 12.14 3.48
N PHE A 223 -7.25 11.92 3.02
CA PHE A 223 -6.45 10.75 3.32
C PHE A 223 -5.41 11.10 4.39
N LYS A 224 -5.35 10.31 5.45
CA LYS A 224 -4.31 10.37 6.47
C LYS A 224 -3.33 9.23 6.28
N SER A 225 -2.07 9.55 5.99
CA SER A 225 -1.00 8.55 5.92
C SER A 225 -0.80 7.89 7.28
N ALA A 226 -0.78 6.56 7.32
CA ALA A 226 -0.54 5.81 8.56
C ALA A 226 0.84 6.10 9.15
N HIS A 227 1.84 6.33 8.29
CA HIS A 227 3.22 6.56 8.72
C HIS A 227 3.48 8.03 9.07
N LEU A 228 3.18 8.96 8.16
CA LEU A 228 3.52 10.37 8.36
C LEU A 228 2.52 11.09 9.27
N GLY A 229 1.32 10.54 9.44
CA GLY A 229 0.21 11.19 10.13
C GLY A 229 -0.36 12.43 9.41
N THR A 230 0.25 12.83 8.29
CA THR A 230 -0.15 13.95 7.46
C THR A 230 -1.47 13.65 6.75
N GLU A 231 -2.35 14.64 6.75
CA GLU A 231 -3.61 14.63 6.01
C GLU A 231 -3.47 15.41 4.71
N VAL A 232 -3.99 14.84 3.63
CA VAL A 232 -4.01 15.47 2.30
C VAL A 232 -5.33 15.17 1.60
N GLU A 233 -5.81 16.13 0.80
CA GLU A 233 -6.94 15.91 -0.09
C GLU A 233 -6.48 15.15 -1.34
N VAL A 234 -7.16 14.05 -1.66
CA VAL A 234 -6.90 13.24 -2.84
C VAL A 234 -8.19 12.94 -3.59
N ASN A 235 -8.09 12.81 -4.92
CA ASN A 235 -9.21 12.36 -5.75
C ASN A 235 -9.38 10.84 -5.65
N GLN A 236 -10.61 10.34 -5.83
CA GLN A 236 -10.94 8.91 -5.86
C GLN A 236 -10.04 8.09 -6.80
N LYS A 237 -9.64 8.65 -7.95
CA LYS A 237 -8.77 7.97 -8.92
C LYS A 237 -7.35 7.73 -8.38
N SER A 238 -6.94 8.47 -7.35
CA SER A 238 -5.68 8.30 -6.65
C SER A 238 -5.80 7.38 -5.43
N LEU A 239 -6.96 6.75 -5.21
CA LEU A 239 -7.21 5.85 -4.09
C LEU A 239 -7.53 4.45 -4.58
N ARG A 240 -7.14 3.46 -3.78
CA ARG A 240 -7.60 2.08 -3.90
C ARG A 240 -7.76 1.44 -2.53
N LEU A 241 -8.59 0.41 -2.44
CA LEU A 241 -8.69 -0.38 -1.23
C LEU A 241 -7.36 -1.08 -0.95
N ARG A 242 -7.00 -1.20 0.32
CA ARG A 242 -5.80 -1.90 0.73
C ARG A 242 -5.97 -3.41 0.59
N TYR A 243 -5.02 -4.06 -0.06
CA TYR A 243 -4.90 -5.52 -0.13
C TYR A 243 -3.51 -5.93 0.37
N ASP A 244 -3.46 -6.95 1.21
CA ASP A 244 -2.21 -7.59 1.62
C ASP A 244 -1.93 -8.76 0.68
N TRP A 245 -0.67 -8.94 0.32
CA TRP A 245 -0.21 -10.08 -0.47
C TRP A 245 0.38 -11.12 0.48
N VAL A 246 -0.35 -12.22 0.71
CA VAL A 246 -0.02 -13.24 1.70
C VAL A 246 -0.10 -14.61 1.02
N ASP A 247 0.93 -15.44 1.18
CA ASP A 247 1.00 -16.81 0.64
C ASP A 247 0.58 -16.93 -0.84
N ASP A 248 1.11 -16.03 -1.67
CA ASP A 248 0.84 -15.92 -3.11
C ASP A 248 -0.64 -15.65 -3.48
N GLN A 249 -1.40 -15.06 -2.55
CA GLN A 249 -2.79 -14.69 -2.75
C GLN A 249 -3.07 -13.26 -2.26
N TRP A 250 -3.99 -12.59 -2.95
CA TRP A 250 -4.50 -11.29 -2.51
C TRP A 250 -5.53 -11.50 -1.41
N GLU A 251 -5.21 -11.02 -0.22
CA GLU A 251 -6.15 -10.88 0.87
C GLU A 251 -6.58 -9.42 0.96
N GLN A 252 -7.87 -9.17 0.77
CA GLN A 252 -8.40 -7.84 1.03
C GLN A 252 -8.26 -7.57 2.52
N VAL A 253 -7.43 -6.58 2.89
CA VAL A 253 -7.32 -6.15 4.29
C VAL A 253 -8.72 -5.72 4.69
N SER A 254 -9.15 -6.25 5.85
CA SER A 254 -10.49 -6.12 6.40
C SER A 254 -11.12 -4.83 5.92
N LYS A 255 -12.11 -4.96 5.03
CA LYS A 255 -12.94 -3.82 4.67
C LYS A 255 -13.31 -3.17 6.02
N ASN A 256 -13.29 -1.85 6.12
CA ASN A 256 -14.24 -1.22 7.04
C ASN A 256 -15.68 -1.35 6.48
N VAL A 257 -16.03 -2.50 5.86
CA VAL A 257 -17.08 -3.33 6.46
C VAL A 257 -16.60 -3.65 7.86
N ALA A 258 -16.65 -2.64 8.73
CA ALA A 258 -17.21 -2.90 10.02
C ALA A 258 -18.33 -3.88 9.70
N LYS A 259 -18.20 -5.09 10.23
CA LYS A 259 -19.35 -5.66 10.90
C LYS A 259 -19.83 -4.49 11.76
N LEU A 260 -20.66 -3.61 11.18
CA LEU A 260 -21.42 -2.60 11.85
C LEU A 260 -22.33 -3.49 12.64
N LYS A 261 -21.78 -3.96 13.76
CA LYS A 261 -22.53 -4.63 14.78
C LYS A 261 -23.42 -3.48 15.20
N PHE A 262 -24.66 -3.52 14.72
CA PHE A 262 -25.74 -2.69 15.18
C PHE A 262 -25.83 -2.93 16.69
N THR A 263 -25.01 -2.16 17.39
CA THR A 263 -24.80 -2.22 18.83
C THR A 263 -25.66 -1.13 19.42
N GLN A 264 -26.01 -1.30 20.68
CA GLN A 264 -26.86 -0.34 21.37
C GLN A 264 -26.27 1.08 21.29
N GLY A 265 -27.11 2.03 20.88
CA GLY A 265 -26.76 3.45 20.76
C GLY A 265 -26.28 3.88 19.37
N VAL A 266 -26.06 2.95 18.43
CA VAL A 266 -25.64 3.31 17.05
C VAL A 266 -26.82 3.91 16.29
N LYS A 267 -26.60 5.08 15.67
CA LYS A 267 -27.54 5.69 14.73
C LYS A 267 -27.52 4.95 13.38
N VAL A 268 -28.69 4.70 12.85
CA VAL A 268 -28.93 3.91 11.64
C VAL A 268 -30.08 4.52 10.85
N GLU A 269 -30.25 4.06 9.62
CA GLU A 269 -31.46 4.29 8.84
C GLU A 269 -32.16 2.97 8.58
N VAL A 270 -33.49 3.02 8.61
CA VAL A 270 -34.35 1.84 8.51
C VAL A 270 -35.35 2.05 7.38
N CYS A 271 -35.49 1.05 6.50
CA CYS A 271 -36.52 1.05 5.47
C CYS A 271 -37.64 0.05 5.81
N SER A 272 -38.79 0.21 5.15
CA SER A 272 -39.87 -0.77 5.20
C SER A 272 -40.26 -1.20 3.80
N ASP A 273 -40.60 -2.49 3.66
CA ASP A 273 -41.17 -3.05 2.43
C ASP A 273 -42.69 -2.83 2.34
N ASP A 274 -43.31 -2.18 3.32
CA ASP A 274 -44.75 -1.94 3.36
C ASP A 274 -45.21 -0.94 2.29
N GLU A 275 -46.46 -1.12 1.85
CA GLU A 275 -47.09 -0.22 0.89
C GLU A 275 -47.15 1.21 1.43
N GLY A 276 -46.66 2.17 0.63
CA GLY A 276 -46.55 3.58 1.03
C GLY A 276 -45.21 3.96 1.67
N PHE A 277 -44.41 2.99 2.13
CA PHE A 277 -43.10 3.23 2.77
C PHE A 277 -41.92 2.70 1.95
N ARG A 278 -42.20 1.87 0.93
CA ARG A 278 -41.18 1.37 0.00
C ARG A 278 -40.40 2.50 -0.65
N GLY A 279 -39.10 2.54 -0.39
CA GLY A 279 -38.16 3.53 -0.93
C GLY A 279 -37.76 4.63 0.05
N ALA A 280 -38.39 4.70 1.23
CA ALA A 280 -38.01 5.61 2.30
C ALA A 280 -36.97 5.01 3.24
N TRP A 281 -36.13 5.88 3.80
CA TRP A 281 -35.22 5.57 4.88
C TRP A 281 -35.48 6.48 6.08
N PHE A 282 -35.84 5.88 7.22
CA PHE A 282 -36.17 6.59 8.45
C PHE A 282 -35.00 6.55 9.43
N GLU A 283 -34.68 7.70 10.02
CA GLU A 283 -33.63 7.79 11.03
C GLU A 283 -34.04 7.05 12.30
N ALA A 284 -33.15 6.22 12.82
CA ALA A 284 -33.37 5.47 14.04
C ALA A 284 -32.09 5.24 14.84
N THR A 285 -32.24 4.81 16.08
CA THR A 285 -31.14 4.38 16.95
C THR A 285 -31.36 2.93 17.36
N VAL A 286 -30.30 2.12 17.27
CA VAL A 286 -30.35 0.72 17.72
C VAL A 286 -30.47 0.69 19.24
N VAL A 287 -31.55 0.13 19.76
CA VAL A 287 -31.76 -0.02 21.21
C VAL A 287 -31.08 -1.28 21.70
N LYS A 288 -31.34 -2.43 21.06
CA LYS A 288 -30.72 -3.71 21.41
C LYS A 288 -30.94 -4.78 20.32
N PRO A 289 -30.07 -5.78 20.21
CA PRO A 289 -30.37 -6.98 19.43
C PRO A 289 -31.50 -7.79 20.09
N VAL A 290 -32.39 -8.36 19.27
CA VAL A 290 -33.48 -9.24 19.68
C VAL A 290 -33.47 -10.46 18.75
N ASN A 291 -32.92 -11.58 19.20
CA ASN A 291 -32.67 -12.77 18.37
C ASN A 291 -31.84 -12.43 17.11
N SER A 292 -32.40 -12.63 15.91
CA SER A 292 -31.80 -12.28 14.61
C SER A 292 -32.23 -10.91 14.07
N LYS A 293 -32.97 -10.14 14.87
CA LYS A 293 -33.50 -8.80 14.54
C LYS A 293 -32.92 -7.76 15.50
N PHE A 294 -33.26 -6.49 15.28
CA PHE A 294 -32.87 -5.39 16.14
C PHE A 294 -34.09 -4.59 16.56
N LEU A 295 -34.17 -4.26 17.85
CA LEU A 295 -35.09 -3.25 18.34
C LEU A 295 -34.46 -1.88 18.05
N VAL A 296 -35.17 -1.08 17.26
CA VAL A 296 -34.78 0.29 16.92
C VAL A 296 -35.77 1.29 17.51
N GLU A 297 -35.32 2.50 17.78
CA GLU A 297 -36.14 3.66 18.19
C GLU A 297 -36.01 4.72 17.10
N TYR A 298 -37.11 5.08 16.44
CA TYR A 298 -37.11 6.07 15.36
C TYR A 298 -36.95 7.49 15.91
N ALA A 299 -36.27 8.37 15.17
CA ALA A 299 -36.00 9.73 15.60
C ALA A 299 -37.23 10.65 15.47
N THR A 300 -38.01 10.47 14.40
CA THR A 300 -39.11 11.35 14.00
C THR A 300 -40.48 10.69 14.11
N LEU A 301 -40.55 9.37 13.91
CA LEU A 301 -41.80 8.61 14.03
C LEU A 301 -42.20 8.41 15.49
N LYS A 302 -43.51 8.47 15.75
CA LYS A 302 -44.09 8.32 17.09
C LYS A 302 -45.00 7.10 17.18
N ASP A 303 -45.24 6.63 18.40
CA ASP A 303 -46.18 5.56 18.69
C ASP A 303 -47.64 5.96 18.38
N ASP A 304 -48.55 4.98 18.45
CA ASP A 304 -49.98 5.19 18.13
C ASP A 304 -50.63 6.28 18.99
N ASP A 305 -50.15 6.47 20.22
CA ASP A 305 -50.61 7.52 21.14
C ASP A 305 -49.98 8.89 20.84
N ASN A 306 -49.02 8.95 19.90
CA ASN A 306 -48.26 10.14 19.50
C ASN A 306 -47.46 10.78 20.66
N THR A 307 -47.16 10.00 21.71
CA THR A 307 -46.54 10.48 22.96
C THR A 307 -45.05 10.19 23.05
N LYS A 308 -44.60 9.09 22.44
CA LYS A 308 -43.21 8.62 22.52
C LYS A 308 -42.67 8.25 21.15
N PRO A 309 -41.33 8.25 20.97
CA PRO A 309 -40.71 7.73 19.77
C PRO A 309 -41.14 6.28 19.50
N LEU A 310 -41.44 5.97 18.24
CA LEU A 310 -41.84 4.64 17.81
C LEU A 310 -40.67 3.66 18.02
N LYS A 311 -40.98 2.46 18.53
CA LYS A 311 -40.03 1.35 18.64
C LYS A 311 -40.52 0.15 17.88
N GLU A 312 -39.64 -0.43 17.08
CA GLU A 312 -39.97 -1.56 16.23
C GLU A 312 -38.84 -2.58 16.20
N THR A 313 -39.20 -3.86 16.01
CA THR A 313 -38.22 -4.93 15.80
C THR A 313 -38.05 -5.21 14.31
N VAL A 314 -36.94 -4.77 13.74
CA VAL A 314 -36.68 -4.81 12.30
C VAL A 314 -35.57 -5.80 11.94
N GLU A 315 -35.61 -6.32 10.72
CA GLU A 315 -34.61 -7.28 10.24
C GLU A 315 -33.33 -6.57 9.79
N ALA A 316 -32.19 -7.25 9.93
CA ALA A 316 -30.89 -6.67 9.57
C ALA A 316 -30.82 -6.15 8.12
N ARG A 317 -31.59 -6.74 7.19
CA ARG A 317 -31.65 -6.33 5.78
C ARG A 317 -32.32 -4.98 5.56
N HIS A 318 -33.14 -4.54 6.51
CA HIS A 318 -33.85 -3.27 6.49
C HIS A 318 -33.07 -2.16 7.19
N ILE A 319 -31.88 -2.46 7.73
CA ILE A 319 -31.05 -1.50 8.45
C ILE A 319 -29.79 -1.21 7.65
N ARG A 320 -29.49 0.07 7.47
CA ARG A 320 -28.19 0.56 7.01
C ARG A 320 -27.62 1.56 8.02
N PRO A 321 -26.31 1.83 8.02
CA PRO A 321 -25.74 2.94 8.80
C PRO A 321 -26.37 4.28 8.38
N CYS A 322 -26.01 5.38 9.03
CA CYS A 322 -26.23 6.69 8.40
C CYS A 322 -25.27 6.87 7.21
N PRO A 323 -25.69 7.51 6.11
CA PRO A 323 -24.80 7.83 5.02
C PRO A 323 -23.70 8.80 5.47
N PRO A 324 -22.57 8.85 4.75
CA PRO A 324 -21.52 9.82 5.01
C PRO A 324 -22.09 11.24 4.89
N ASP A 325 -21.72 12.11 5.84
CA ASP A 325 -22.08 13.52 5.78
C ASP A 325 -21.15 14.23 4.78
N ILE A 326 -21.61 14.37 3.54
CA ILE A 326 -20.85 15.00 2.45
C ILE A 326 -21.33 16.46 2.34
N PRO A 327 -20.50 17.45 2.71
CA PRO A 327 -20.90 18.85 2.62
C PRO A 327 -21.08 19.26 1.16
N VAL A 328 -22.17 19.97 0.85
CA VAL A 328 -22.45 20.45 -0.51
C VAL A 328 -22.17 21.95 -0.56
N THR A 329 -20.95 22.34 -0.93
CA THR A 329 -20.50 23.75 -0.86
C THR A 329 -20.97 24.62 -2.03
N ASP A 330 -21.12 24.03 -3.22
CA ASP A 330 -21.46 24.75 -4.45
C ASP A 330 -22.97 24.68 -4.80
N GLY A 331 -23.78 24.23 -3.84
CA GLY A 331 -25.18 23.91 -4.05
C GLY A 331 -25.38 22.63 -4.87
N PHE A 332 -26.64 22.21 -5.00
CA PHE A 332 -27.02 21.08 -5.85
C PHE A 332 -27.14 21.52 -7.31
N LYS A 333 -26.75 20.63 -8.23
CA LYS A 333 -26.77 20.86 -9.68
C LYS A 333 -27.98 20.16 -10.30
N LEU A 334 -28.39 20.63 -11.46
CA LEU A 334 -29.43 19.98 -12.26
C LEU A 334 -29.01 18.52 -12.53
N LEU A 335 -29.95 17.58 -12.37
CA LEU A 335 -29.77 16.13 -12.49
C LEU A 335 -28.96 15.46 -11.38
N ASP A 336 -28.55 16.16 -10.33
CA ASP A 336 -27.98 15.49 -9.16
C ASP A 336 -29.01 14.54 -8.55
N GLU A 337 -28.58 13.31 -8.25
CA GLU A 337 -29.36 12.36 -7.48
C GLU A 337 -29.19 12.67 -5.98
N VAL A 338 -30.32 12.85 -5.29
CA VAL A 338 -30.37 13.33 -3.91
C VAL A 338 -31.31 12.47 -3.07
N ASP A 339 -31.02 12.38 -1.78
CA ASP A 339 -32.02 11.99 -0.78
C ASP A 339 -32.69 13.27 -0.27
N ALA A 340 -34.00 13.37 -0.42
CA ALA A 340 -34.81 14.49 0.05
C ALA A 340 -35.62 14.08 1.29
N PHE A 341 -35.56 14.89 2.34
CA PHE A 341 -36.27 14.64 3.59
C PHE A 341 -37.73 15.08 3.47
N CYS A 342 -38.64 14.11 3.41
CA CYS A 342 -40.08 14.32 3.26
C CYS A 342 -40.86 13.24 4.01
N ASN A 343 -41.98 13.60 4.66
CA ASN A 343 -42.80 12.66 5.43
C ASN A 343 -41.98 11.83 6.43
N ASP A 344 -41.15 12.52 7.22
CA ASP A 344 -40.30 11.94 8.28
C ASP A 344 -39.20 10.96 7.82
N GLY A 345 -39.00 10.79 6.51
CA GLY A 345 -37.99 9.91 5.94
C GLY A 345 -37.20 10.54 4.77
N TRP A 346 -36.10 9.90 4.42
CA TRP A 346 -35.25 10.23 3.28
C TRP A 346 -35.71 9.47 2.04
N TRP A 347 -36.00 10.20 0.95
CA TRP A 347 -36.49 9.65 -0.30
C TRP A 347 -35.57 9.98 -1.47
N VAL A 348 -35.29 8.98 -2.30
CA VAL A 348 -34.44 9.16 -3.48
C VAL A 348 -35.18 9.96 -4.56
N GLY A 349 -34.56 11.04 -5.01
CA GLY A 349 -35.07 11.92 -6.06
C GLY A 349 -33.95 12.48 -6.92
N VAL A 350 -34.32 13.24 -7.95
CA VAL A 350 -33.38 13.90 -8.86
C VAL A 350 -33.68 15.38 -8.90
N VAL A 351 -32.67 16.23 -8.78
CA VAL A 351 -32.84 17.68 -8.91
C VAL A 351 -33.29 18.02 -10.33
N SER A 352 -34.52 18.49 -10.46
CA SER A 352 -35.13 18.82 -11.75
C SER A 352 -35.05 20.30 -12.09
N LYS A 353 -34.90 21.17 -11.07
CA LYS A 353 -34.65 22.61 -11.24
C LYS A 353 -33.83 23.13 -10.06
N VAL A 354 -32.81 23.93 -10.33
CA VAL A 354 -32.10 24.71 -9.30
C VAL A 354 -32.80 26.07 -9.20
N LEU A 355 -33.31 26.38 -8.00
CA LEU A 355 -33.92 27.67 -7.69
C LEU A 355 -32.87 28.56 -7.00
N GLY A 356 -33.07 29.89 -7.04
CA GLY A 356 -32.14 30.83 -6.38
C GLY A 356 -31.96 30.57 -4.88
N GLU A 357 -30.81 31.00 -4.34
CA GLU A 357 -30.41 30.92 -2.92
C GLU A 357 -30.77 29.58 -2.24
N ASN A 358 -30.15 28.49 -2.68
CA ASN A 358 -30.12 27.20 -1.97
C ASN A 358 -31.46 26.44 -1.90
N ARG A 359 -32.34 26.62 -2.88
CA ARG A 359 -33.56 25.82 -3.03
C ARG A 359 -33.53 25.04 -4.34
N CYS A 360 -34.14 23.86 -4.35
CA CYS A 360 -34.19 23.00 -5.54
C CYS A 360 -35.56 22.36 -5.67
N MET A 361 -36.02 22.17 -6.91
CA MET A 361 -37.10 21.24 -7.20
C MET A 361 -36.50 19.85 -7.35
N VAL A 362 -37.04 18.89 -6.62
CA VAL A 362 -36.67 17.48 -6.72
C VAL A 362 -37.83 16.71 -7.34
N TYR A 363 -37.54 16.01 -8.43
CA TYR A 363 -38.45 15.08 -9.08
C TYR A 363 -38.29 13.68 -8.48
N PHE A 364 -39.39 13.09 -8.08
CA PHE A 364 -39.43 11.73 -7.58
C PHE A 364 -40.06 10.80 -8.60
N ARG A 365 -39.28 9.82 -9.07
CA ARG A 365 -39.74 8.84 -10.05
C ARG A 365 -40.95 7.99 -9.60
N PRO A 366 -41.05 7.52 -8.34
CA PRO A 366 -42.13 6.63 -7.92
C PRO A 366 -43.53 7.24 -8.08
N TRP A 367 -43.72 8.49 -7.70
CA TRP A 367 -45.00 9.21 -7.77
C TRP A 367 -45.11 10.20 -8.94
N LYS A 368 -44.01 10.44 -9.68
CA LYS A 368 -43.95 11.37 -10.83
C LYS A 368 -44.30 12.81 -10.47
N GLU A 369 -43.91 13.25 -9.27
CA GLU A 369 -44.16 14.60 -8.77
C GLU A 369 -42.83 15.35 -8.56
N GLU A 370 -42.91 16.68 -8.64
CA GLU A 370 -41.82 17.58 -8.27
C GLU A 370 -42.20 18.34 -7.00
N MET A 371 -41.28 18.46 -6.05
CA MET A 371 -41.47 19.23 -4.83
C MET A 371 -40.26 20.15 -4.57
N GLU A 372 -40.52 21.29 -3.93
CA GLU A 372 -39.48 22.24 -3.56
C GLU A 372 -38.86 21.87 -2.21
N PHE A 373 -37.52 21.90 -2.14
CA PHE A 373 -36.77 21.64 -0.92
C PHE A 373 -35.71 22.72 -0.69
N GLU A 374 -35.49 23.02 0.58
CA GLU A 374 -34.32 23.78 1.02
C GLU A 374 -33.08 22.89 1.07
N HIS A 375 -31.90 23.49 0.98
CA HIS A 375 -30.63 22.77 1.05
C HIS A 375 -30.49 21.89 2.30
N ALA A 376 -31.00 22.32 3.46
CA ALA A 376 -30.93 21.53 4.70
C ALA A 376 -31.82 20.27 4.68
N GLN A 377 -32.77 20.19 3.73
CA GLN A 377 -33.65 19.04 3.54
C GLN A 377 -33.14 18.08 2.46
N LEU A 378 -31.98 18.37 1.88
CA LEU A 378 -31.38 17.59 0.80
C LEU A 378 -29.99 17.11 1.22
N ARG A 379 -29.63 15.92 0.77
CA ARG A 379 -28.25 15.41 0.80
C ARG A 379 -27.98 14.63 -0.47
N LEU A 380 -26.70 14.47 -0.82
CA LEU A 380 -26.31 13.65 -1.96
C LEU A 380 -26.75 12.19 -1.74
N HIS A 381 -27.36 11.60 -2.77
CA HIS A 381 -27.77 10.20 -2.71
C HIS A 381 -26.55 9.27 -2.67
N CYS A 382 -26.59 8.27 -1.79
CA CYS A 382 -25.64 7.18 -1.73
C CYS A 382 -26.39 5.85 -1.55
N ASP A 383 -26.04 4.85 -2.34
CA ASP A 383 -26.55 3.49 -2.24
C ASP A 383 -25.78 2.70 -1.18
N TRP A 384 -26.49 1.94 -0.34
CA TRP A 384 -25.86 1.00 0.57
C TRP A 384 -25.81 -0.40 -0.05
N MET A 385 -24.65 -0.80 -0.57
CA MET A 385 -24.46 -2.07 -1.27
C MET A 385 -23.25 -2.84 -0.76
N GLY A 386 -23.45 -4.12 -0.43
CA GLY A 386 -22.34 -5.01 -0.02
C GLY A 386 -21.59 -4.54 1.23
N GLY A 387 -22.25 -3.78 2.10
CA GLY A 387 -21.67 -3.20 3.31
C GLY A 387 -20.90 -1.90 3.09
N ARG A 388 -21.13 -1.18 1.98
CA ARG A 388 -20.50 0.11 1.69
C ARG A 388 -21.48 1.11 1.10
N TRP A 389 -21.20 2.39 1.32
CA TRP A 389 -21.84 3.47 0.60
C TRP A 389 -21.21 3.64 -0.77
N MET A 390 -22.07 3.66 -1.79
CA MET A 390 -21.73 3.78 -3.20
C MET A 390 -22.41 5.04 -3.73
N ARG A 391 -21.66 5.94 -4.35
CA ARG A 391 -22.24 7.12 -5.01
C ARG A 391 -22.35 6.88 -6.50
N ALA A 392 -23.49 7.21 -7.10
CA ALA A 392 -23.62 7.22 -8.54
C ALA A 392 -22.65 8.26 -9.14
N SER A 393 -21.94 7.86 -10.20
CA SER A 393 -21.23 8.82 -11.06
C SER A 393 -22.26 9.80 -11.62
N PRO A 394 -21.98 11.12 -11.66
CA PRO A 394 -22.78 12.04 -12.47
C PRO A 394 -22.88 11.43 -13.85
N ALA A 395 -24.11 11.12 -14.28
CA ALA A 395 -24.33 10.54 -15.59
C ALA A 395 -23.59 11.42 -16.61
N LEU A 396 -22.70 10.79 -17.38
CA LEU A 396 -21.99 11.40 -18.49
C LEU A 396 -22.93 12.37 -19.21
N GLU A 397 -22.53 13.64 -19.28
CA GLU A 397 -23.13 14.60 -20.20
C GLU A 397 -23.24 13.90 -21.57
N MET A 398 -24.48 13.65 -22.01
CA MET A 398 -24.77 13.19 -23.37
C MET A 398 -25.00 14.38 -24.28
#